data_AF-A0A2R6J5B0-F1
#
_entry.id   AF-A0A2R6J5B0-F1
#
_cell.length_a   1.000
_cell.length_b   1.000
_cell.length_c   1.000
_cell.angle_alpha   90.00
_cell.angle_beta   90.00
_cell.angle_gamma   90.00
#
_symmetry.space_group_name_H-M   'P 1'
#
loop_
_entity.id
_entity.type
_entity.pdbx_description
1 polymer ?
#
loop_
_entity_poly.entity_id
_entity_poly.type
_entity_poly.pdbx_seq_one_letter_code
_entity_poly.pdbx_strand_id
1 'polypeptide(L)' 'MRLEHVLPDMTECAEEDCDRPVAVRLHVPWAGQREVCAAHARVIAQQDGVVAEPLEDAEGEFP' A
#
# COMPACT_ATOMS: atom_id res chain seq x y z
N MET A 1 1.06 23.26 -21.97
CA MET A 1 0.17 22.10 -21.74
C MET A 1 0.83 21.20 -20.71
N ARG A 2 0.42 21.31 -19.43
CA ARG A 2 0.73 20.28 -18.44
C ARG A 2 -0.10 19.08 -18.87
N LEU A 3 0.57 18.04 -19.36
CA LEU A 3 -0.10 16.77 -19.57
C LEU A 3 -0.33 16.19 -18.18
N GLU A 4 -1.56 16.44 -17.72
CA GLU A 4 -2.28 15.69 -16.72
C GLU A 4 -2.20 14.21 -17.16
N HIS A 5 -1.14 13.51 -16.76
CA HIS A 5 -1.06 12.07 -16.96
C HIS A 5 -1.91 11.42 -15.87
N VAL A 6 -3.21 11.47 -16.13
CA VAL A 6 -4.22 10.55 -15.64
C VAL A 6 -3.73 9.14 -15.97
N LEU A 7 -3.17 8.44 -14.98
CA LEU A 7 -3.16 6.98 -14.96
C LEU A 7 -4.20 6.58 -13.91
N PRO A 8 -5.37 6.07 -14.33
CA PRO A 8 -6.41 5.58 -13.43
C PRO A 8 -5.91 4.29 -12.74
N ASP A 9 -6.35 4.06 -11.50
CA ASP A 9 -6.18 2.83 -10.68
C ASP A 9 -4.90 2.64 -9.81
N MET A 10 -4.17 3.70 -9.42
CA MET A 10 -3.33 3.61 -8.21
C MET A 10 -4.16 4.00 -7.00
N THR A 11 -4.80 3.03 -6.34
CA THR A 11 -5.52 3.26 -5.08
C THR A 11 -4.63 4.07 -4.14
N GLU A 12 -5.14 5.16 -3.58
CA GLU A 12 -4.44 5.92 -2.55
C GLU A 12 -4.36 5.08 -1.28
N CYS A 13 -3.32 5.29 -0.48
CA CYS A 13 -3.15 4.59 0.79
C CYS A 13 -4.43 4.68 1.63
N ALA A 14 -4.92 3.56 2.15
CA ALA A 14 -6.13 3.52 2.98
C ALA A 14 -5.99 4.23 4.35
N GLU A 15 -4.86 4.88 4.62
CA GLU A 15 -4.61 5.62 5.85
C GLU A 15 -5.01 7.08 5.65
N GLU A 16 -5.61 7.68 6.67
CA GLU A 16 -6.00 9.09 6.65
C GLU A 16 -4.76 9.98 6.45
N ASP A 17 -4.93 11.10 5.73
CA ASP A 17 -3.87 12.07 5.43
C ASP A 17 -2.66 11.49 4.66
N CYS A 18 -2.89 10.53 3.76
CA CYS A 18 -1.82 9.90 2.98
C CYS A 18 -2.15 9.70 1.50
N ASP A 19 -1.74 10.66 0.66
CA ASP A 19 -1.92 10.61 -0.81
C ASP A 19 -0.86 9.76 -1.53
N ARG A 20 -0.19 8.84 -0.82
CA ARG A 20 0.83 7.98 -1.41
C ARG A 20 0.19 6.80 -2.14
N PRO A 21 0.81 6.32 -3.23
CA PRO A 21 0.31 5.14 -3.93
C PRO A 21 0.35 3.91 -3.03
N VAL A 22 -0.70 3.10 -3.12
CA VAL A 22 -0.71 1.75 -2.55
C VAL A 22 0.41 0.92 -3.18
N ALA A 23 1.11 0.16 -2.34
CA ALA A 23 2.17 -0.75 -2.75
C ALA A 23 2.07 -2.12 -2.07
N VAL A 24 1.30 -2.24 -0.99
CA VAL A 24 1.24 -3.44 -0.17
C VAL A 24 -0.19 -3.69 0.28
N ARG A 25 -0.61 -4.95 0.20
CA ARG A 25 -1.82 -5.47 0.82
C ARG A 25 -1.48 -6.09 2.17
N LEU A 26 -2.10 -5.62 3.22
CA LEU A 26 -1.99 -6.13 4.58
C LEU A 26 -3.16 -7.05 4.88
N HIS A 27 -2.85 -8.24 5.38
CA HIS A 27 -3.82 -9.17 5.94
C HIS A 27 -3.80 -8.99 7.46
N VAL A 28 -4.81 -8.27 7.97
CA VAL A 28 -4.95 -7.97 9.39
C VAL A 28 -6.04 -8.88 9.98
N PRO A 29 -5.72 -9.78 10.92
CA PRO A 29 -6.68 -10.82 11.33
C PRO A 29 -7.93 -10.28 12.04
N TRP A 30 -7.87 -9.07 12.62
CA TRP A 30 -9.00 -8.41 13.27
C TRP A 30 -9.66 -7.29 12.44
N ALA A 31 -9.03 -6.83 11.35
CA ALA A 31 -9.51 -5.70 10.55
C ALA A 31 -9.70 -6.01 9.05
N GLY A 32 -9.41 -7.25 8.63
CA GLY A 32 -9.51 -7.69 7.25
C GLY A 32 -8.31 -7.27 6.38
N GLN A 33 -8.55 -7.16 5.08
CA GLN A 33 -7.54 -6.76 4.11
C GLN A 33 -7.48 -5.24 4.00
N ARG A 34 -6.27 -4.67 4.01
CA ARG A 34 -6.05 -3.24 3.84
C ARG A 34 -4.97 -2.98 2.80
N GLU A 35 -5.19 -2.00 1.95
CA GLU A 35 -4.24 -1.61 0.90
C GLU A 35 -3.58 -0.30 1.30
N VAL A 36 -2.26 -0.33 1.50
CA VAL A 36 -1.50 0.82 2.03
C VAL A 36 -0.21 1.03 1.24
N CYS A 37 0.38 2.22 1.39
CA CYS A 37 1.71 2.49 0.86
C CYS A 37 2.79 1.71 1.63
N ALA A 38 3.97 1.53 1.01
CA ALA A 38 5.09 0.80 1.62
C ALA A 38 5.53 1.35 2.99
N ALA A 39 5.40 2.66 3.21
CA ALA A 39 5.75 3.29 4.47
C ALA A 39 4.81 2.86 5.62
N HIS A 40 3.49 2.90 5.40
CA HIS A 40 2.51 2.46 6.39
C HIS A 40 2.51 0.94 6.56
N ALA A 41 2.72 0.19 5.48
CA ALA A 41 2.91 -1.26 5.54
C ALA A 41 4.01 -1.64 6.53
N ARG A 42 5.18 -0.98 6.45
CA ARG A 42 6.31 -1.24 7.36
C ARG A 42 5.93 -1.04 8.82
N VAL A 43 5.10 -0.05 9.13
CA VAL A 43 4.69 0.22 10.52
C VAL A 43 3.66 -0.79 10.99
N ILE A 44 2.62 -1.04 10.19
CA ILE A 44 1.48 -1.89 10.56
C ILE A 44 1.89 -3.38 10.58
N ALA A 45 2.76 -3.82 9.69
CA ALA A 45 3.27 -5.20 9.64
C ALA A 45 4.11 -5.61 10.86
N GLN A 46 4.46 -4.67 11.73
CA GLN A 46 5.12 -4.99 13.02
C GLN A 46 4.12 -5.48 14.08
N GLN A 47 2.82 -5.38 13.83
CA GLN A 47 1.80 -5.87 14.76
C GLN A 47 1.67 -7.39 14.64
N ASP A 48 1.47 -8.06 15.77
CA ASP A 48 1.38 -9.53 15.83
C ASP A 48 0.28 -10.09 14.93
N GLY A 49 0.66 -11.00 14.03
CA GLY A 49 -0.26 -11.67 13.13
C GLY A 49 -0.65 -10.89 11.88
N VAL A 50 -0.08 -9.70 11.64
CA VAL A 50 -0.25 -8.99 10.36
C VAL A 50 0.71 -9.57 9.32
N VAL A 51 0.18 -9.92 8.15
CA VAL A 51 0.97 -10.37 7.00
C VAL A 51 0.95 -9.29 5.93
N ALA A 52 2.13 -8.92 5.43
CA ALA A 52 2.30 -7.95 4.36
C ALA A 52 2.62 -8.65 3.04
N GLU A 53 1.79 -8.42 2.03
CA GLU A 53 1.95 -8.92 0.67
C GLU A 53 2.22 -7.74 -0.27
N PRO A 54 3.41 -7.63 -0.87
CA PRO A 54 3.67 -6.64 -1.91
C PRO A 54 2.68 -6.82 -3.06
N LEU A 55 2.11 -5.73 -3.57
CA LEU A 55 1.33 -5.81 -4.81
C LEU A 55 2.29 -6.01 -5.98
N GLU A 56 1.92 -6.92 -6.89
CA GLU A 56 2.78 -7.41 -7.98
C GLU A 56 3.16 -6.29 -8.97
N ASP A 57 2.35 -5.23 -9.05
CA ASP A 57 2.61 -4.02 -9.83
C ASP A 57 3.45 -2.95 -9.10
N ALA A 58 3.79 -3.16 -7.82
CA ALA A 58 4.75 -2.33 -7.12
C ALA A 58 6.16 -2.82 -7.48
N GLU A 59 6.70 -2.29 -8.58
CA GLU A 59 8.06 -2.56 -9.05
C GLU A 59 9.09 -2.19 -7.95
N GLY A 60 9.39 -3.15 -7.08
CA GLY A 60 10.38 -3.04 -6.02
C GLY A 60 11.27 -4.27 -6.04
N GLU A 61 12.40 -4.19 -6.75
CA GLU A 61 13.48 -5.17 -6.68
C GLU A 61 13.92 -5.33 -5.22
N PHE A 62 13.84 -6.56 -4.71
CA PHE A 62 14.24 -6.92 -3.35
C PHE A 62 15.74 -7.30 -3.35
N PRO A 63 16.61 -6.64 -2.56
CA PRO A 63 18.02 -7.05 -2.45
C PRO A 63 18.22 -8.33 -1.62
#